data_AF-A0AAU3P4K5-F1
#
_entry.id   AF-A0AAU3P4K5-F1
#
_cell.length_a   1.000
_cell.length_b   1.000
_cell.length_c   1.000
_cell.angle_alpha   90.00
_cell.angle_beta   90.00
_cell.angle_gamma   90.00
#
_symmetry.space_group_name_H-M   'P 1'
#
loop_
_entity.id
_entity.type
_entity.pdbx_description
1 polymer ?
#
loop_
_entity_poly.entity_id
_entity_poly.type
_entity_poly.pdbx_seq_one_letter_code
_entity_poly.pdbx_strand_id
1 'polypeptide(L)'
;MTSTWGGPYRLVRRACAKTPTDGLTVKAPKSAAGVRTVAFPASLAEELANHLAEYADAGRTGLVFVGARGGVLRRNDFRRIWLRALAATGLDDVHFHDLRHTGNTLAATGGASTRELMHRMGHSSVRAALIYQHLVNGRDHAIADYVDGQIRKVKRPPHSPSGTSVARRRRAAEND
;
A
#
# COMPACT_ATOMS: atom_id res chain seq x y z
N MET A 1 -28.94 -6.73 6.65
CA MET A 1 -28.23 -7.91 6.14
C MET A 1 -26.78 -7.52 5.90
N THR A 2 -25.90 -7.87 6.83
CA THR A 2 -24.49 -7.49 6.85
C THR A 2 -23.71 -8.28 5.79
N SER A 3 -23.43 -7.65 4.65
CA SER A 3 -22.58 -8.23 3.61
C SER A 3 -21.15 -8.39 4.15
N THR A 4 -20.74 -9.64 4.37
CA THR A 4 -19.36 -10.03 4.67
C THR A 4 -18.48 -9.84 3.44
N TRP A 5 -18.06 -8.58 3.20
CA TRP A 5 -16.97 -8.28 2.30
C TRP A 5 -15.66 -8.74 2.96
N GLY A 6 -15.10 -9.86 2.49
CA GLY A 6 -13.82 -10.38 2.98
C GLY A 6 -12.68 -9.40 2.73
N GLY A 7 -12.30 -8.65 3.77
CA GLY A 7 -11.06 -7.88 3.94
C GLY A 7 -10.67 -6.85 2.85
N PRO A 8 -9.63 -6.04 3.10
CA PRO A 8 -9.18 -4.94 2.22
C PRO A 8 -8.36 -5.42 1.00
N TYR A 9 -8.43 -6.71 0.66
CA TYR A 9 -7.63 -7.31 -0.40
C TYR A 9 -8.47 -7.54 -1.66
N ARG A 10 -7.98 -7.12 -2.82
CA ARG A 10 -8.53 -7.49 -4.13
C ARG A 10 -7.44 -8.06 -5.02
N LEU A 11 -7.77 -9.16 -5.68
CA LEU A 11 -6.89 -9.89 -6.57
C LEU A 11 -7.08 -9.40 -8.00
N VAL A 12 -6.05 -8.75 -8.56
CA VAL A 12 -6.04 -8.34 -9.96
C VAL A 12 -5.54 -9.50 -10.79
N ARG A 13 -6.42 -10.16 -11.55
CA ARG A 13 -6.07 -11.34 -12.39
C ARG A 13 -6.08 -11.09 -13.89
N ARG A 14 -6.67 -9.98 -14.36
CA ARG A 14 -6.90 -9.74 -15.79
C ARG A 14 -6.69 -8.27 -16.12
N ALA A 15 -6.20 -8.00 -17.32
CA ALA A 15 -6.07 -6.66 -17.85
C ALA A 15 -6.73 -6.61 -19.23
N CYS A 16 -7.53 -5.58 -19.48
CA CYS A 16 -8.06 -5.32 -20.81
C CYS A 16 -7.01 -4.56 -21.62
N ALA A 17 -6.61 -5.11 -22.76
CA ALA A 17 -5.69 -4.44 -23.68
C ALA A 17 -6.36 -4.34 -25.06
N LYS A 18 -6.20 -3.19 -25.72
CA LYS A 18 -6.65 -2.99 -27.09
C LYS A 18 -5.53 -3.42 -28.04
N THR A 19 -5.77 -4.40 -28.90
CA THR A 19 -4.86 -4.69 -30.03
C THR A 19 -5.33 -3.96 -31.30
N PRO A 20 -4.41 -3.57 -32.20
CA PRO A 20 -4.75 -2.85 -33.42
C PRO A 20 -5.67 -3.63 -34.37
N THR A 21 -5.61 -4.97 -34.33
CA THR A 21 -6.20 -5.86 -35.35
C THR A 21 -7.51 -6.54 -34.92
N ASP A 22 -7.83 -6.60 -33.63
CA ASP A 22 -8.84 -7.55 -33.09
C ASP A 22 -9.86 -6.93 -32.11
N GLY A 23 -9.85 -5.60 -31.93
CA GLY A 23 -10.68 -4.95 -30.92
C GLY A 23 -10.17 -5.15 -29.48
N LEU A 24 -11.05 -4.94 -28.50
CA LEU A 24 -10.73 -5.02 -27.07
C LEU A 24 -10.73 -6.48 -26.61
N THR A 25 -9.55 -7.07 -26.44
CA THR A 25 -9.40 -8.43 -25.89
C THR A 25 -8.99 -8.37 -24.43
N VAL A 26 -9.76 -9.05 -23.56
CA VAL A 26 -9.35 -9.31 -22.18
C VAL A 26 -8.21 -10.33 -22.24
N LYS A 27 -6.97 -9.90 -22.00
CA LYS A 27 -5.82 -10.79 -21.99
C LYS A 27 -5.41 -11.11 -20.56
N ALA A 28 -4.80 -12.28 -20.38
CA ALA A 28 -3.98 -12.51 -19.21
C ALA A 28 -2.91 -11.40 -19.14
N PRO A 29 -2.51 -10.96 -17.93
CA PRO A 29 -1.50 -9.92 -17.81
C PRO A 29 -0.24 -10.29 -18.60
N LYS A 30 0.39 -9.29 -19.23
CA LYS A 30 1.53 -9.46 -20.15
C LYS A 30 2.74 -10.18 -19.52
N SER A 31 2.78 -10.30 -18.19
CA SER A 31 3.76 -11.07 -17.43
C SER A 31 3.11 -11.74 -16.22
N ALA A 32 3.76 -12.79 -15.68
CA ALA A 32 3.34 -13.43 -14.43
C ALA A 32 3.25 -12.42 -13.26
N ALA A 33 4.12 -11.39 -13.24
CA ALA A 33 4.08 -10.29 -12.27
C ALA A 33 2.85 -9.37 -12.39
N GLY A 34 2.10 -9.48 -13.48
CA GLY A 34 0.86 -8.74 -13.70
C GLY A 34 -0.35 -9.36 -12.98
N VAL A 35 -0.30 -10.65 -12.60
CA VAL A 35 -1.31 -11.28 -11.73
C VAL A 35 -0.88 -11.07 -10.29
N ARG A 36 -1.56 -10.20 -9.55
CA ARG A 36 -1.20 -9.91 -8.16
C ARG A 36 -2.37 -9.46 -7.32
N THR A 37 -2.29 -9.78 -6.02
CA THR A 37 -3.16 -9.18 -5.01
C THR A 37 -2.57 -7.84 -4.59
N VAL A 38 -3.38 -6.79 -4.67
CA VAL A 38 -3.02 -5.46 -4.21
C VAL A 38 -3.95 -5.11 -3.06
N ALA A 39 -3.36 -4.79 -1.91
CA ALA A 39 -4.09 -4.17 -0.81
C ALA A 39 -4.33 -2.70 -1.15
N PHE A 40 -5.54 -2.24 -0.88
CA PHE A 40 -5.92 -0.83 -1.01
C PHE A 40 -6.32 -0.29 0.37
N PRO A 41 -6.21 1.03 0.59
CA PRO A 41 -6.60 1.64 1.86
C PRO A 41 -8.05 1.33 2.23
N ALA A 42 -8.31 1.02 3.50
CA ALA A 42 -9.66 0.72 3.99
C ALA A 42 -10.65 1.87 3.76
N SER A 43 -10.17 3.13 3.73
CA SER A 43 -10.97 4.31 3.41
C SER A 43 -11.59 4.29 2.02
N LEU A 44 -11.03 3.54 1.06
CA LEU A 44 -11.59 3.40 -0.29
C LEU A 44 -12.60 2.24 -0.40
N ALA A 45 -12.83 1.48 0.67
CA ALA A 45 -13.68 0.29 0.60
C ALA A 45 -15.15 0.63 0.33
N GLU A 46 -15.65 1.69 0.96
CA GLU A 46 -17.03 2.15 0.77
C GLU A 46 -17.23 2.72 -0.64
N GLU A 47 -16.33 3.59 -1.10
CA GLU A 47 -16.37 4.16 -2.45
C GLU A 47 -16.32 3.07 -3.52
N LEU A 48 -15.45 2.06 -3.35
CA LEU A 48 -15.37 0.93 -4.26
C LEU A 48 -16.64 0.07 -4.22
N ALA A 49 -17.23 -0.15 -3.05
CA ALA A 49 -18.47 -0.91 -2.93
C ALA A 49 -19.63 -0.21 -3.64
N ASN A 50 -19.76 1.11 -3.46
CA ASN A 50 -20.76 1.94 -4.13
C ASN A 50 -20.55 1.90 -5.65
N HIS A 51 -19.29 2.05 -6.11
CA HIS A 51 -18.97 1.97 -7.54
C HIS A 51 -19.34 0.62 -8.16
N LEU A 52 -19.03 -0.48 -7.46
CA LEU A 52 -19.37 -1.84 -7.92
C LEU A 52 -20.88 -2.09 -7.96
N ALA A 53 -21.64 -1.46 -7.06
CA ALA A 53 -23.10 -1.61 -7.03
C ALA A 53 -23.78 -0.81 -8.16
N GLU A 54 -23.25 0.36 -8.50
CA GLU A 54 -23.90 1.31 -9.40
C GLU A 54 -23.40 1.22 -10.85
N TYR A 55 -22.11 0.98 -11.07
CA TYR A 55 -21.48 1.15 -12.39
C TYR A 55 -20.82 -0.11 -12.97
N ALA A 56 -20.69 -1.19 -12.20
CA ALA A 56 -20.03 -2.41 -12.66
C ALA A 56 -21.03 -3.44 -13.19
N ASP A 57 -20.57 -4.29 -14.12
CA ASP A 57 -21.36 -5.45 -14.56
C ASP A 57 -21.48 -6.49 -13.44
N ALA A 58 -22.60 -7.20 -13.42
CA ALA A 58 -22.81 -8.30 -12.49
C ALA A 58 -21.87 -9.49 -12.76
N GLY A 59 -21.59 -10.24 -11.69
CA GLY A 59 -20.87 -11.50 -11.76
C GLY A 59 -19.35 -11.39 -11.63
N ARG A 60 -18.69 -12.54 -11.41
CA ARG A 60 -17.25 -12.62 -11.09
C ARG A 60 -16.31 -12.19 -12.22
N THR A 61 -16.83 -12.11 -13.44
CA THR A 61 -16.10 -11.70 -14.64
C THR A 61 -16.62 -10.40 -15.23
N GLY A 62 -17.54 -9.72 -14.54
CA GLY A 62 -18.08 -8.42 -14.94
C GLY A 62 -17.00 -7.35 -15.00
N LEU A 63 -17.19 -6.36 -15.87
CA LEU A 63 -16.31 -5.21 -15.94
C LEU A 63 -16.54 -4.29 -14.74
N VAL A 64 -15.46 -3.92 -14.06
CA VAL A 64 -15.51 -2.93 -12.97
C VAL A 64 -15.72 -1.52 -13.53
N PHE A 65 -15.14 -1.22 -14.70
CA PHE A 65 -15.29 0.07 -15.37
C PHE A 65 -15.93 -0.14 -16.73
N VAL A 66 -17.21 0.19 -16.82
CA VAL A 66 -18.04 0.03 -18.01
C VAL A 66 -18.06 1.35 -18.79
N GLY A 67 -17.81 1.30 -20.10
CA GLY A 67 -17.97 2.44 -20.99
C GLY A 67 -19.43 2.72 -21.29
N ALA A 68 -19.74 3.93 -21.78
CA ALA A 68 -21.11 4.43 -21.98
C ALA A 68 -22.06 3.55 -22.83
N ARG A 69 -21.54 2.55 -23.55
CA ARG A 69 -22.31 1.60 -24.36
C ARG A 69 -22.31 0.16 -23.80
N GLY A 70 -22.06 -0.01 -22.50
CA GLY A 70 -22.10 -1.33 -21.84
C GLY A 70 -20.91 -2.25 -22.16
N GLY A 71 -19.79 -1.69 -22.62
CA GLY A 71 -18.59 -2.45 -22.99
C GLY A 71 -17.33 -1.89 -22.35
N VAL A 72 -16.15 -2.43 -22.69
CA VAL A 72 -14.90 -1.97 -22.08
C VAL A 72 -14.68 -0.47 -22.32
N LEU A 73 -14.34 0.25 -21.25
CA LEU A 73 -14.00 1.67 -21.30
C LEU A 73 -12.82 1.91 -22.25
N ARG A 74 -13.05 2.72 -23.30
CA ARG A 74 -12.03 3.03 -24.29
C ARG A 74 -11.13 4.16 -23.81
N ARG A 75 -9.86 4.12 -24.21
CA ARG A 75 -8.86 5.15 -23.86
C ARG A 75 -9.30 6.59 -24.20
N ASN A 76 -9.93 6.79 -25.36
CA ASN A 76 -10.36 8.14 -25.78
C ASN A 76 -11.52 8.66 -24.92
N ASP A 77 -12.46 7.78 -24.56
CA ASP A 77 -13.58 8.12 -23.69
C ASP A 77 -13.06 8.43 -22.28
N PHE A 78 -12.14 7.61 -21.78
CA PHE A 78 -11.45 7.87 -20.51
C PHE A 78 -10.68 9.20 -20.52
N ARG A 79 -9.96 9.52 -21.60
CA ARG A 79 -9.22 10.80 -21.70
C ARG A 79 -10.14 12.01 -21.52
N ARG A 80 -11.36 11.95 -22.07
CA ARG A 80 -12.34 13.03 -21.92
C ARG A 80 -12.79 13.19 -20.46
N ILE A 81 -13.03 12.07 -19.77
CA ILE A 81 -13.37 12.06 -18.34
C ILE A 81 -12.21 12.61 -17.51
N TRP A 82 -10.99 12.16 -17.80
CA TRP A 82 -9.77 12.63 -17.13
C TRP A 82 -9.57 14.14 -17.24
N LEU A 83 -9.68 14.70 -18.44
CA LEU A 83 -9.53 16.15 -18.64
C LEU A 83 -10.61 16.96 -17.89
N ARG A 84 -11.84 16.43 -17.78
CA ARG A 84 -12.88 17.07 -16.97
C ARG A 84 -12.55 17.03 -15.48
N ALA A 85 -12.00 15.92 -14.99
CA ALA A 85 -11.56 15.80 -13.60
C ALA A 85 -10.43 16.80 -13.29
N LEU A 86 -9.45 16.95 -14.18
CA LEU A 86 -8.38 17.94 -14.04
C LEU A 86 -8.90 19.38 -14.02
N ALA A 87 -9.83 19.72 -14.93
CA ALA A 87 -10.45 21.03 -14.95
C ALA A 87 -11.19 21.35 -13.65
N ALA A 88 -11.85 20.35 -13.05
CA ALA A 88 -12.56 20.51 -11.78
C ALA A 88 -11.62 20.72 -10.57
N THR A 89 -10.38 20.25 -10.65
CA THR A 89 -9.38 20.41 -9.59
C THR A 89 -8.44 21.59 -9.81
N GLY A 90 -8.47 22.23 -10.99
CA GLY A 90 -7.53 23.29 -11.36
C GLY A 90 -6.10 22.80 -11.59
N LEU A 91 -5.92 21.50 -11.85
CA LEU A 91 -4.60 20.93 -12.12
C LEU A 91 -4.32 20.92 -13.62
N ASP A 92 -3.15 21.44 -14.00
CA ASP A 92 -2.65 21.42 -15.37
C ASP A 92 -1.49 20.43 -15.54
N ASP A 93 -1.31 19.93 -16.77
CA ASP A 93 -0.20 19.03 -17.18
C ASP A 93 -0.04 17.71 -16.39
N VAL A 94 -1.10 17.26 -15.70
CA VAL A 94 -1.08 15.96 -14.99
C VAL A 94 -1.56 14.83 -15.89
N HIS A 95 -0.69 13.84 -16.11
CA HIS A 95 -1.03 12.63 -16.84
C HIS A 95 -1.63 11.59 -15.91
N PHE A 96 -2.53 10.74 -16.41
CA PHE A 96 -3.12 9.69 -15.58
C PHE A 96 -2.08 8.72 -14.99
N HIS A 97 -0.94 8.53 -15.66
CA HIS A 97 0.15 7.70 -15.14
C HIS A 97 0.85 8.33 -13.93
N ASP A 98 0.75 9.64 -13.74
CA ASP A 98 1.38 10.34 -12.62
C ASP A 98 0.75 9.94 -11.28
N LEU A 99 -0.54 9.57 -11.27
CA LEU A 99 -1.18 9.00 -10.08
C LEU A 99 -0.47 7.73 -9.60
N ARG A 100 0.04 6.92 -10.54
CA ARG A 100 0.81 5.73 -10.21
C ARG A 100 2.19 6.09 -9.68
N HIS A 101 2.84 7.12 -10.23
CA HIS A 101 4.08 7.66 -9.69
C HIS A 101 3.89 8.14 -8.25
N THR A 102 2.88 8.98 -8.00
CA THR A 102 2.52 9.49 -6.66
C THR A 102 2.27 8.34 -5.68
N GLY A 103 1.48 7.33 -6.07
CA GLY A 103 1.21 6.17 -5.22
C GLY A 103 2.46 5.37 -4.85
N ASN A 104 3.47 5.29 -5.71
CA ASN A 104 4.73 4.62 -5.42
C ASN A 104 5.65 5.50 -4.55
N THR A 105 5.70 6.80 -4.80
CA THR A 105 6.45 7.76 -3.97
C THR A 105 5.89 7.77 -2.54
N LEU A 106 4.57 7.79 -2.37
CA LEU A 106 3.93 7.70 -1.05
C LEU A 106 4.27 6.37 -0.34
N ALA A 107 4.24 5.25 -1.06
CA ALA A 107 4.61 3.95 -0.49
C ALA A 107 6.09 3.91 -0.06
N ALA A 108 7.00 4.42 -0.89
CA ALA A 108 8.42 4.52 -0.55
C ALA A 108 8.63 5.45 0.67
N THR A 109 7.94 6.58 0.71
CA THR A 109 7.96 7.52 1.84
C THR A 109 7.40 6.89 3.12
N GLY A 110 6.42 5.99 2.99
CA GLY A 110 5.92 5.18 4.10
C GLY A 110 6.90 4.11 4.61
N GLY A 111 8.07 3.96 3.98
CA GLY A 111 9.09 2.98 4.35
C GLY A 111 8.91 1.60 3.71
N ALA A 112 8.10 1.49 2.65
CA ALA A 112 8.00 0.24 1.90
C ALA A 112 9.37 -0.18 1.38
N SER A 113 9.73 -1.44 1.55
CA SER A 113 10.97 -2.03 1.03
C SER A 113 10.96 -2.09 -0.51
N THR A 114 12.14 -2.22 -1.11
CA THR A 114 12.30 -2.42 -2.56
C THR A 114 11.45 -3.59 -3.07
N ARG A 115 11.36 -4.69 -2.32
CA ARG A 115 10.57 -5.88 -2.68
C ARG A 115 9.07 -5.57 -2.68
N GLU A 116 8.58 -4.84 -1.69
CA GLU A 116 7.17 -4.43 -1.60
C GLU A 116 6.79 -3.46 -2.72
N LEU A 117 7.67 -2.51 -3.05
CA LEU A 117 7.49 -1.61 -4.18
C LEU A 117 7.45 -2.39 -5.51
N MET A 118 8.37 -3.33 -5.73
CA MET A 118 8.37 -4.19 -6.92
C MET A 118 7.06 -4.98 -7.05
N HIS A 119 6.60 -5.59 -5.96
CA HIS A 119 5.31 -6.32 -5.93
C HIS A 119 4.14 -5.39 -6.28
N ARG A 120 4.05 -4.21 -5.63
CA ARG A 120 2.97 -3.24 -5.86
C ARG A 120 2.94 -2.74 -7.31
N MET A 121 4.12 -2.45 -7.87
CA MET A 121 4.26 -2.03 -9.26
C MET A 121 3.97 -3.18 -10.24
N GLY A 122 4.28 -4.43 -9.90
CA GLY A 122 4.25 -5.53 -10.87
C GLY A 122 5.30 -5.36 -11.97
N HIS A 123 6.40 -4.66 -11.66
CA HIS A 123 7.59 -4.64 -12.49
C HIS A 123 8.56 -5.69 -11.96
N SER A 124 9.21 -6.43 -12.86
CA SER A 124 10.27 -7.37 -12.50
C SER A 124 11.61 -6.69 -12.23
N SER A 125 11.77 -5.38 -12.54
CA SER A 125 13.07 -4.71 -12.43
C SER A 125 13.27 -4.00 -11.09
N VAL A 126 14.37 -4.35 -10.42
CA VAL A 126 14.88 -3.67 -9.21
C VAL A 126 15.17 -2.19 -9.50
N ARG A 127 15.70 -1.88 -10.68
CA ARG A 127 16.00 -0.51 -11.12
C ARG A 127 14.80 0.42 -11.02
N ALA A 128 13.59 -0.05 -11.40
CA ALA A 128 12.38 0.76 -11.30
C ALA A 128 12.00 1.08 -9.84
N ALA A 129 12.24 0.16 -8.91
CA ALA A 129 11.95 0.37 -7.49
C ALA A 129 12.97 1.30 -6.82
N LEU A 130 14.24 1.20 -7.21
CA LEU A 130 15.29 2.08 -6.71
C LEU A 130 15.05 3.55 -7.04
N ILE A 131 14.45 3.87 -8.19
CA ILE A 131 14.06 5.26 -8.54
C ILE A 131 13.22 5.88 -7.41
N TYR A 132 12.23 5.15 -6.88
CA TYR A 132 11.37 5.67 -5.82
C TYR A 132 12.04 5.67 -4.45
N GLN A 133 12.90 4.70 -4.15
CA GLN A 133 13.67 4.69 -2.90
C GLN A 133 14.60 5.91 -2.80
N HIS A 134 15.27 6.25 -3.90
CA HIS A 134 16.18 7.41 -3.93
C HIS A 134 15.45 8.76 -3.79
N LEU A 135 14.14 8.83 -4.05
CA LEU A 135 13.35 10.05 -3.81
C LEU A 135 13.10 10.31 -2.32
N VAL A 136 13.34 9.33 -1.44
CA VAL A 136 13.06 9.39 0.00
C VAL A 136 14.35 9.65 0.81
N ASN A 137 15.37 10.23 0.19
CA ASN A 137 16.61 10.59 0.88
C ASN A 137 16.31 11.48 2.11
N GLY A 138 16.90 11.15 3.27
CA GLY A 138 16.69 11.88 4.54
C GLY A 138 16.09 11.06 5.69
N ARG A 139 15.92 9.73 5.53
CA ARG A 139 15.45 8.84 6.62
C ARG A 139 16.53 8.45 7.62
N ASP A 140 17.77 8.89 7.46
CA ASP A 140 18.88 8.47 8.31
C ASP A 140 18.62 8.76 9.80
N HIS A 141 17.99 9.89 10.12
CA HIS A 141 17.57 10.21 11.48
C HIS A 141 16.51 9.24 12.02
N ALA A 142 15.48 8.94 11.23
CA ALA A 142 14.44 7.98 11.64
C ALA A 142 14.99 6.55 11.81
N ILE A 143 16.00 6.18 11.01
CA ILE A 143 16.72 4.90 11.16
C ILE A 143 17.54 4.92 12.45
N ALA A 144 18.28 5.99 12.70
CA ALA A 144 19.07 6.15 13.93
C ALA A 144 18.18 6.10 15.18
N ASP A 145 17.05 6.80 15.18
CA ASP A 145 16.07 6.81 16.29
C ASP A 145 15.48 5.42 16.53
N TYR A 146 15.14 4.69 15.48
CA TYR A 146 14.66 3.32 15.60
C TYR A 146 15.72 2.39 16.20
N VAL A 147 16.97 2.46 15.73
CA VAL A 147 18.09 1.67 16.23
C VAL A 147 18.36 2.01 17.69
N ASP A 148 18.40 3.28 18.07
CA ASP A 148 18.58 3.72 19.45
C ASP A 148 17.46 3.18 20.35
N GLY A 149 16.20 3.22 19.89
CA GLY A 149 15.07 2.61 20.58
C GLY A 149 15.24 1.10 20.83
N GLN A 150 15.82 0.35 19.89
CA GLN A 150 16.13 -1.07 20.10
C GLN A 150 17.29 -1.27 21.09
N ILE A 151 18.34 -0.46 20.99
CA ILE A 151 19.49 -0.52 21.92
C ILE A 151 19.03 -0.26 23.36
N ARG A 152 18.16 0.74 23.59
CA ARG A 152 17.62 1.05 24.93
C ARG A 152 16.81 -0.10 25.53
N LYS A 153 16.05 -0.85 24.71
CA LYS A 153 15.30 -2.03 25.18
C LYS A 153 16.22 -3.15 25.67
N VAL A 154 17.35 -3.35 25.00
CA VAL A 154 18.36 -4.35 25.37
C VAL A 154 19.16 -3.88 26.59
N LYS A 155 19.47 -2.57 26.69
CA LYS A 155 20.17 -1.95 27.81
C LYS A 155 19.35 -1.81 29.11
N ARG A 156 18.18 -2.43 29.22
CA ARG A 156 17.41 -2.43 30.47
C ARG A 156 18.33 -2.84 31.62
N PRO A 157 18.49 -2.01 32.67
CA PRO A 157 19.48 -2.28 33.71
C PRO A 157 19.16 -3.60 34.39
N PRO A 158 20.19 -4.35 34.84
CA PRO A 158 19.97 -5.54 35.64
C PRO A 158 19.07 -5.16 36.82
N HIS A 159 18.05 -5.99 37.05
CA HIS A 159 17.17 -5.95 38.21
C HIS A 159 18.00 -5.63 39.46
N SER A 160 17.68 -4.54 40.16
CA SER A 160 18.35 -4.20 41.41
C SER A 160 18.27 -5.41 42.35
N PRO A 161 19.37 -5.81 43.00
CA PRO A 161 19.31 -6.90 43.96
C PRO A 161 18.33 -6.51 45.07
N SER A 162 17.42 -7.41 45.42
CA SER A 162 16.52 -7.27 46.57
C SER A 162 17.34 -7.26 47.85
N GLY A 163 17.91 -6.11 48.17
CA GLY A 163 18.60 -5.86 49.43
C GLY A 163 17.57 -5.49 50.49
N THR A 164 16.84 -6.47 51.04
CA THR A 164 16.36 -6.29 52.41
C THR A 164 17.56 -6.47 53.32
N SER A 165 18.19 -5.34 53.61
CA SER A 165 19.03 -5.10 54.76
C SER A 165 18.24 -5.40 56.03
N VAL A 166 18.09 -6.67 56.40
CA VAL A 166 17.80 -7.04 57.78
C VAL A 166 19.08 -6.85 58.56
N ALA A 167 19.26 -5.60 59.01
CA ALA A 167 20.21 -5.17 60.02
C ALA A 167 20.39 -6.30 61.07
N ARG A 168 21.60 -6.83 61.25
CA ARG A 168 22.61 -6.25 62.15
C ARG A 168 22.03 -5.29 63.20
N ARG A 169 21.01 -5.72 63.95
CA ARG A 169 20.65 -5.23 65.29
C ARG A 169 19.93 -6.34 66.06
N ARG A 170 20.71 -7.20 66.72
CA ARG A 170 20.43 -7.91 68.00
C ARG A 170 21.62 -8.84 68.31
N ARG A 171 22.77 -8.23 68.63
CA ARG A 171 23.88 -8.82 69.40
C ARG A 171 24.31 -7.79 70.46
N ALA A 172 23.33 -7.27 71.20
CA ALA A 172 23.54 -6.33 72.31
C ALA A 172 22.52 -6.52 73.46
N ALA A 173 21.86 -7.67 73.53
CA ALA A 173 21.09 -8.21 74.65
C ALA A 173 21.03 -9.73 74.36
N GLU A 174 21.43 -10.68 75.19
CA GLU A 174 21.60 -10.76 76.64
C GLU A 174 22.96 -11.37 77.00
N ASN A 175 23.75 -10.66 77.80
CA ASN A 175 24.65 -11.21 78.79
C ASN A 175 24.16 -10.55 80.10
N ASP A 176 23.19 -11.20 80.73
CA ASP A 176 22.84 -11.07 82.15
C ASP A 176 22.09 -12.36 82.55
#